data_AF-A0AAD8EDX8-F1
#
_entry.id   AF-A0AAD8EDX8-F1
#
_cell.length_a   1.000
_cell.length_b   1.000
_cell.length_c   1.000
_cell.angle_alpha   90.00
_cell.angle_beta   90.00
_cell.angle_gamma   90.00
#
_symmetry.space_group_name_H-M   'P 1'
#
loop_
_entity.id
_entity.type
_entity.pdbx_description
1 polymer ?
#
loop_
_entity_poly.entity_id
_entity_poly.type
_entity_poly.pdbx_seq_one_letter_code
_entity_poly.pdbx_strand_id
1 'polypeptide(L)'
;MLKRIVTFLEPHAISRLVFKQNRYFTPSIKCIRHYAAPKRFYRRTSILKSDGKYEITLDQRKLKTPKGNPFFVNSEPLALAVAAEWDAQKEKIQQSSMHLTALCSTAIDNPNKLTKYDLVQHIINFLDTDTVLFQSSETDELYDLQIQEWQPVLEWFCKRFDVKLEPVRDISGPVVSQETKDVITRHLLSYNFWAVHGFTFGVEALKSLILTLCCVERHISVEKAVLLSRLEEEFQVTRHEVQI
;
A
#
# COMPACT_ATOMS: atom_id res chain seq x y z
N MET A 1 -36.33 -23.11 61.44
CA MET A 1 -35.52 -24.23 60.89
C MET A 1 -34.04 -23.81 60.90
N LEU A 2 -33.37 -23.44 62.00
CA LEU A 2 -32.91 -24.15 63.21
C LEU A 2 -32.00 -25.40 63.00
N LYS A 3 -30.68 -25.19 63.20
CA LYS A 3 -29.64 -26.10 63.78
C LYS A 3 -29.24 -27.34 62.96
N ARG A 4 -28.04 -27.94 62.98
CA ARG A 4 -26.68 -27.75 63.54
C ARG A 4 -25.89 -29.03 63.09
N ILE A 5 -24.58 -28.93 62.78
CA ILE A 5 -23.42 -29.73 63.27
C ILE A 5 -23.51 -31.28 63.08
N VAL A 6 -22.53 -32.03 62.55
CA VAL A 6 -21.32 -32.54 63.24
C VAL A 6 -20.52 -33.45 62.28
N THR A 7 -19.21 -33.14 62.21
CA THR A 7 -17.99 -33.96 61.94
C THR A 7 -18.09 -35.44 61.55
N PHE A 8 -17.20 -35.92 60.66
CA PHE A 8 -15.90 -36.56 61.00
C PHE A 8 -15.35 -37.29 59.76
N LEU A 9 -14.05 -37.12 59.47
CA LEU A 9 -13.09 -38.08 58.88
C LEU A 9 -12.01 -37.33 58.08
N GLU A 10 -10.90 -37.00 58.75
CA GLU A 10 -9.56 -36.95 58.16
C GLU A 10 -8.92 -38.35 58.24
N PRO A 11 -7.70 -38.61 57.72
CA PRO A 11 -6.99 -38.07 56.56
C PRO A 11 -6.48 -39.24 55.66
N HIS A 12 -5.89 -38.95 54.50
CA HIS A 12 -4.60 -39.53 54.02
C HIS A 12 -4.36 -39.27 52.53
N ALA A 13 -3.08 -39.07 52.20
CA ALA A 13 -2.46 -39.00 50.88
C ALA A 13 -2.50 -37.64 50.15
N ILE A 14 -1.80 -36.65 50.72
CA ILE A 14 -1.17 -35.58 49.93
C ILE A 14 0.00 -36.21 49.16
N SER A 15 -0.17 -36.46 47.87
CA SER A 15 0.94 -36.69 46.94
C SER A 15 1.18 -35.43 46.11
N ARG A 16 2.44 -34.98 46.15
CA ARG A 16 2.96 -33.74 45.60
C ARG A 16 2.91 -33.77 44.08
N LEU A 17 2.09 -32.92 43.46
CA LEU A 17 2.25 -32.53 42.07
C LEU A 17 3.28 -31.40 42.01
N VAL A 18 4.53 -31.78 41.75
CA VAL A 18 5.64 -30.86 41.46
C VAL A 18 5.38 -30.24 40.08
N PHE A 19 5.08 -28.94 40.08
CA PHE A 19 5.04 -28.10 38.88
C PHE A 19 6.43 -28.10 38.21
N LYS A 20 6.49 -28.60 36.98
CA LYS A 20 7.71 -28.61 36.17
C LYS A 20 7.95 -27.21 35.58
N GLN A 21 9.20 -26.77 35.72
CA GLN A 21 9.69 -25.41 35.54
C GLN A 21 9.43 -24.74 34.18
N ASN A 22 9.20 -23.43 34.27
CA ASN A 22 9.29 -22.40 33.23
C ASN A 22 10.44 -22.63 32.24
N ARG A 23 10.12 -22.72 30.95
CA ARG A 23 11.06 -22.40 29.88
C ARG A 23 10.93 -20.91 29.56
N TYR A 24 11.94 -20.14 29.93
CA TYR A 24 12.09 -18.76 29.48
C TYR A 24 12.21 -18.75 27.96
N PHE A 25 11.24 -18.14 27.29
CA PHE A 25 11.29 -17.85 25.86
C PHE A 25 12.20 -16.62 25.67
N THR A 26 13.44 -16.84 25.26
CA THR A 26 14.32 -15.74 24.83
C THR A 26 13.89 -15.33 23.42
N PRO A 27 13.48 -14.07 23.18
CA PRO A 27 13.22 -13.62 21.83
C PRO A 27 14.57 -13.59 21.10
N SER A 28 14.72 -14.43 20.07
CA SER A 28 15.85 -14.31 19.16
C SER A 28 15.72 -12.95 18.47
N ILE A 29 16.59 -12.00 18.83
CA ILE A 29 16.75 -10.77 18.07
C ILE A 29 17.15 -11.20 16.66
N LYS A 30 16.23 -11.09 15.71
CA LYS A 30 16.54 -11.30 14.30
C LYS A 30 17.59 -10.25 13.95
N CYS A 31 18.81 -10.72 13.69
CA CYS A 31 19.89 -9.90 13.16
C CYS A 31 19.38 -9.24 11.86
N ILE A 32 19.14 -7.93 11.91
CA ILE A 32 18.83 -7.13 10.74
C ILE A 32 20.12 -7.08 9.93
N ARG A 33 20.19 -7.91 8.88
CA ARG A 33 21.28 -7.84 7.91
C ARG A 33 21.15 -6.49 7.19
N HIS A 34 21.97 -5.52 7.58
CA HIS A 34 22.25 -4.36 6.75
C HIS A 34 22.92 -4.87 5.48
N TYR A 35 22.14 -5.16 4.43
CA TYR A 35 22.70 -5.41 3.11
C TYR A 35 23.36 -4.11 2.66
N ALA A 36 24.70 -4.08 2.72
CA ALA A 36 25.46 -2.97 2.15
C ALA A 36 25.06 -2.83 0.67
N ALA A 37 24.62 -1.62 0.29
CA ALA A 37 24.24 -1.32 -1.08
C ALA A 37 25.38 -1.73 -2.06
N PRO A 38 25.09 -2.56 -3.09
CA PRO A 38 26.13 -3.06 -3.97
C PRO A 38 26.76 -1.91 -4.76
N LYS A 39 28.07 -2.01 -5.03
CA LYS A 39 28.77 -1.04 -5.89
C LYS A 39 28.19 -1.08 -7.31
N ARG A 40 28.11 0.08 -7.98
CA ARG A 40 27.76 0.14 -9.42
C ARG A 40 28.82 -0.62 -10.20
N PHE A 41 28.38 -1.60 -10.99
CA PHE A 41 29.24 -2.52 -11.72
C PHE A 41 29.15 -2.36 -13.25
N TYR A 42 28.37 -1.39 -13.72
CA TYR A 42 28.09 -1.12 -15.13
C TYR A 42 28.37 0.35 -15.48
N ARG A 43 28.69 0.63 -16.74
CA ARG A 43 28.96 1.99 -17.20
C ARG A 43 27.77 2.61 -17.92
N ARG A 44 27.14 1.89 -18.85
CA ARG A 44 26.04 2.39 -19.67
C ARG A 44 24.76 1.62 -19.42
N THR A 45 23.63 2.32 -19.49
CA THR A 45 22.31 1.69 -19.60
C THR A 45 21.77 1.89 -21.02
N SER A 46 21.02 0.92 -21.52
CA SER A 46 20.37 1.01 -22.83
C SER A 46 19.09 0.19 -22.84
N ILE A 47 18.26 0.41 -23.86
CA ILE A 47 17.06 -0.37 -24.10
C ILE A 47 17.18 -1.14 -25.42
N LEU A 48 16.70 -2.38 -25.43
CA LEU A 48 16.57 -3.20 -26.62
C LEU A 48 15.10 -3.52 -26.87
N LYS A 49 14.65 -3.41 -28.12
CA LYS A 49 13.30 -3.80 -28.54
C LYS A 49 13.35 -5.18 -29.18
N SER A 50 12.58 -6.13 -28.66
CA SER A 50 12.43 -7.48 -29.23
C SER A 50 10.99 -7.94 -29.06
N ASP A 51 10.36 -8.43 -30.13
CA ASP A 51 9.02 -9.05 -30.11
C ASP A 51 7.94 -8.21 -29.39
N GLY A 52 7.97 -6.89 -29.62
CA GLY A 52 7.02 -5.95 -28.99
C GLY A 52 7.28 -5.67 -27.50
N LYS A 53 8.39 -6.16 -26.95
CA LYS A 53 8.85 -5.92 -25.58
C LYS A 53 10.12 -5.07 -25.58
N TYR A 54 10.35 -4.41 -24.46
CA TYR A 54 11.54 -3.61 -24.20
C TYR A 54 12.31 -4.23 -23.04
N GLU A 55 13.56 -4.60 -23.29
CA GLU A 55 14.49 -5.11 -22.29
C GLU A 55 15.50 -4.01 -21.94
N ILE A 56 15.87 -3.92 -20.67
CA ILE A 56 16.91 -3.00 -20.21
C ILE A 56 18.24 -3.76 -20.19
N THR A 57 19.30 -3.14 -20.70
CA THR A 57 20.66 -3.67 -20.65
C THR A 57 21.59 -2.78 -19.84
N LEU A 58 22.41 -3.40 -19.01
CA LEU A 58 23.53 -2.78 -18.30
C LEU A 58 24.82 -3.21 -19.02
N ASP A 59 25.46 -2.25 -19.69
CA ASP A 59 26.47 -2.47 -20.73
C ASP A 59 25.96 -3.44 -21.81
N GLN A 60 26.41 -4.70 -21.80
CA GLN A 60 25.99 -5.73 -22.75
C GLN A 60 25.14 -6.84 -22.10
N ARG A 61 24.81 -6.70 -20.81
CA ARG A 61 24.08 -7.72 -20.04
C ARG A 61 22.63 -7.31 -19.86
N LYS A 62 21.70 -8.21 -20.20
CA LYS A 62 20.27 -8.01 -19.93
C LYS A 62 20.01 -7.94 -18.43
N LEU A 63 19.22 -6.97 -18.01
CA LEU A 63 18.75 -6.83 -16.65
C LEU A 63 17.86 -8.02 -16.29
N LYS A 64 17.96 -8.48 -15.04
CA LYS A 64 17.15 -9.55 -14.49
C LYS A 64 16.47 -9.08 -13.21
N THR A 65 15.31 -9.66 -12.93
CA THR A 65 14.61 -9.47 -11.67
C THR A 65 15.33 -10.19 -10.52
N PRO A 66 14.97 -9.92 -9.25
CA PRO A 66 15.54 -10.63 -8.10
C PRO A 66 15.40 -12.16 -8.16
N LYS A 67 14.31 -12.69 -8.75
CA LYS A 67 14.18 -14.15 -9.00
C LYS A 67 14.97 -14.66 -10.21
N GLY A 68 15.68 -13.79 -10.91
CA GLY A 68 16.50 -14.13 -12.08
C GLY A 68 15.72 -14.20 -13.40
N ASN A 69 14.46 -13.76 -13.43
CA ASN A 69 13.67 -13.71 -14.66
C ASN A 69 14.16 -12.58 -15.57
N PRO A 70 14.01 -12.69 -16.90
CA PRO A 70 14.30 -11.59 -17.81
C PRO A 70 13.47 -10.34 -17.46
N PHE A 71 14.13 -9.20 -17.29
CA PHE A 71 13.45 -7.94 -17.04
C PHE A 71 12.99 -7.33 -18.37
N PHE A 72 11.68 -7.36 -18.64
CA PHE A 72 11.07 -6.75 -19.82
C PHE A 72 9.82 -5.95 -19.43
N VAL A 73 9.50 -4.93 -20.22
CA VAL A 73 8.26 -4.16 -20.12
C VAL A 73 7.63 -4.00 -21.51
N ASN A 74 6.32 -3.74 -21.55
CA ASN A 74 5.56 -3.60 -22.81
C ASN A 74 5.38 -2.13 -23.26
N SER A 75 6.12 -1.21 -22.64
CA SER A 75 6.00 0.24 -22.88
C SER A 75 7.39 0.85 -22.99
N GLU A 76 7.67 1.52 -24.11
CA GLU A 76 8.95 2.20 -24.34
C GLU A 76 9.21 3.33 -23.33
N PRO A 77 8.24 4.23 -23.03
CA PRO A 77 8.43 5.22 -21.97
C PRO A 77 8.80 4.61 -20.62
N LEU A 78 8.17 3.48 -20.25
CA LEU A 78 8.46 2.80 -19.00
C LEU A 78 9.87 2.19 -19.02
N ALA A 79 10.29 1.61 -20.15
CA ALA A 79 11.65 1.07 -20.31
C ALA A 79 12.72 2.16 -20.18
N LEU A 80 12.48 3.31 -20.82
CA LEU A 80 13.37 4.48 -20.72
C LEU A 80 13.44 5.01 -19.29
N ALA A 81 12.31 5.09 -18.59
CA ALA A 81 12.27 5.55 -17.19
C ALA A 81 13.05 4.58 -16.26
N VAL A 82 12.87 3.28 -16.43
CA VAL A 82 13.66 2.27 -15.69
C VAL A 82 15.15 2.40 -16.05
N ALA A 83 15.51 2.52 -17.33
CA ALA A 83 16.90 2.69 -17.74
C ALA A 83 17.53 3.97 -17.15
N ALA A 84 16.75 5.03 -16.99
CA ALA A 84 17.16 6.27 -16.34
C ALA A 84 17.37 6.08 -14.82
N GLU A 85 16.53 5.31 -14.11
CA GLU A 85 16.76 4.98 -12.70
C GLU A 85 18.11 4.27 -12.50
N TRP A 86 18.43 3.32 -13.38
CA TRP A 86 19.72 2.62 -13.37
C TRP A 86 20.86 3.56 -13.73
N ASP A 87 20.70 4.44 -14.71
CA ASP A 87 21.79 5.36 -15.07
C ASP A 87 22.10 6.40 -13.98
N ALA A 88 21.08 6.82 -13.23
CA ALA A 88 21.21 7.78 -12.13
C ALA A 88 22.02 7.26 -10.93
N GLN A 89 22.27 5.95 -10.83
CA GLN A 89 23.02 5.36 -9.71
C GLN A 89 24.48 5.80 -9.75
N LYS A 90 25.06 6.23 -8.63
CA LYS A 90 26.47 6.69 -8.60
C LYS A 90 27.43 5.56 -8.24
N GLU A 91 28.16 5.68 -7.14
CA GLU A 91 29.13 4.66 -6.69
C GLU A 91 28.47 3.37 -6.21
N LYS A 92 27.27 3.50 -5.63
CA LYS A 92 26.47 2.40 -5.08
C LYS A 92 25.08 2.45 -5.65
N ILE A 93 24.49 1.27 -5.85
CA ILE A 93 23.12 1.09 -6.31
C ILE A 93 22.20 1.25 -5.09
N GLN A 94 21.45 2.34 -5.07
CA GLN A 94 20.49 2.69 -4.02
C GLN A 94 19.10 2.20 -4.42
N GLN A 95 18.75 0.99 -3.97
CA GLN A 95 17.46 0.37 -4.32
C GLN A 95 16.25 1.20 -3.89
N SER A 96 16.35 1.96 -2.79
CA SER A 96 15.32 2.90 -2.34
C SER A 96 15.04 4.06 -3.30
N SER A 97 15.92 4.29 -4.29
CA SER A 97 15.70 5.30 -5.34
C SER A 97 15.15 4.72 -6.65
N MET A 98 15.00 3.39 -6.75
CA MET A 98 14.65 2.69 -7.99
C MET A 98 13.24 2.09 -7.92
N HIS A 99 12.24 2.95 -7.72
CA HIS A 99 10.86 2.53 -7.48
C HIS A 99 10.25 1.86 -8.71
N LEU A 100 10.47 2.37 -9.92
CA LEU A 100 9.95 1.77 -11.15
C LEU A 100 10.57 0.39 -11.39
N THR A 101 11.87 0.24 -11.10
CA THR A 101 12.55 -1.06 -11.15
C THR A 101 11.95 -2.06 -10.17
N ALA A 102 11.67 -1.63 -8.92
CA ALA A 102 11.05 -2.48 -7.91
C ALA A 102 9.61 -2.87 -8.28
N LEU A 103 8.83 -1.92 -8.80
CA LEU A 103 7.47 -2.14 -9.30
C LEU A 103 7.43 -3.17 -10.43
N CYS A 104 8.24 -2.95 -11.47
CA CYS A 104 8.31 -3.86 -12.60
C CYS A 104 8.80 -5.25 -12.18
N SER A 105 9.80 -5.32 -11.29
CA SER A 105 10.28 -6.61 -10.76
C SER A 105 9.17 -7.35 -10.03
N THR A 106 8.36 -6.66 -9.22
CA THR A 106 7.22 -7.25 -8.52
C THR A 106 6.16 -7.78 -9.49
N ALA A 107 5.82 -7.00 -10.52
CA ALA A 107 4.85 -7.42 -11.54
C ALA A 107 5.32 -8.64 -12.36
N ILE A 108 6.63 -8.73 -12.65
CA ILE A 108 7.23 -9.87 -13.38
C ILE A 108 7.32 -11.11 -12.48
N ASP A 109 7.89 -10.96 -11.29
CA ASP A 109 8.21 -12.08 -10.40
C ASP A 109 7.00 -12.62 -9.65
N ASN A 110 5.95 -11.78 -9.53
CA ASN A 110 4.68 -12.02 -8.83
C ASN A 110 4.87 -13.00 -7.65
N PRO A 111 5.59 -12.60 -6.60
CA PRO A 111 6.06 -13.52 -5.56
C PRO A 111 4.95 -14.28 -4.87
N ASN A 112 3.80 -13.61 -4.70
CA ASN A 112 2.61 -14.14 -4.04
C ASN A 112 1.65 -14.83 -5.03
N LYS A 113 2.00 -14.92 -6.31
CA LYS A 113 1.18 -15.54 -7.38
C LYS A 113 -0.24 -14.97 -7.45
N LEU A 114 -0.39 -13.68 -7.18
CA LEU A 114 -1.67 -13.00 -7.19
C LEU A 114 -2.19 -12.92 -8.63
N THR A 115 -3.46 -13.25 -8.82
CA THR A 115 -4.15 -13.03 -10.09
C THR A 115 -4.54 -11.56 -10.23
N LYS A 116 -4.92 -11.15 -11.44
CA LYS A 116 -5.46 -9.80 -11.66
C LYS A 116 -6.68 -9.54 -10.77
N TYR A 117 -7.51 -10.55 -10.57
CA TYR A 117 -8.70 -10.46 -9.74
C TYR A 117 -8.34 -10.24 -8.27
N ASP A 118 -7.37 -10.99 -7.74
CA ASP A 118 -6.93 -10.84 -6.34
C ASP A 118 -6.44 -9.41 -6.05
N LEU A 119 -5.68 -8.83 -6.97
CA LEU A 119 -5.19 -7.45 -6.87
C LEU A 119 -6.32 -6.44 -6.90
N VAL A 120 -7.32 -6.63 -7.78
CA VAL A 120 -8.49 -5.75 -7.84
C VAL A 120 -9.30 -5.85 -6.55
N GLN A 121 -9.52 -7.05 -6.01
CA GLN A 121 -10.22 -7.20 -4.73
C GLN A 121 -9.46 -6.52 -3.59
N HIS A 122 -8.13 -6.66 -3.54
CA HIS A 122 -7.30 -5.94 -2.59
C HIS A 122 -7.46 -4.41 -2.71
N ILE A 123 -7.44 -3.87 -3.93
CA ILE A 123 -7.66 -2.45 -4.18
C ILE A 123 -9.05 -2.01 -3.72
N ILE A 124 -10.10 -2.79 -4.03
CA ILE A 124 -11.49 -2.46 -3.69
C ILE A 124 -11.72 -2.43 -2.18
N ASN A 125 -11.04 -3.30 -1.42
CA ASN A 125 -11.12 -3.30 0.04
C ASN A 125 -10.65 -2.00 0.68
N PHE A 126 -9.79 -1.21 0.00
CA PHE A 126 -9.42 0.13 0.49
C PHE A 126 -10.58 1.12 0.45
N LEU A 127 -11.60 0.90 -0.38
CA LEU A 127 -12.71 1.83 -0.50
C LEU A 127 -13.50 1.95 0.81
N ASP A 128 -13.57 0.88 1.60
CA ASP A 128 -14.22 0.86 2.93
C ASP A 128 -13.43 1.70 3.97
N THR A 129 -12.15 1.94 3.70
CA THR A 129 -11.22 2.66 4.60
C THR A 129 -10.55 3.83 3.88
N ASP A 130 -11.17 4.37 2.84
CA ASP A 130 -10.55 5.39 1.99
C ASP A 130 -10.47 6.71 2.75
N THR A 131 -9.26 7.29 2.86
CA THR A 131 -9.02 8.53 3.63
C THR A 131 -10.02 9.64 3.31
N VAL A 132 -10.42 9.80 2.04
CA VAL A 132 -11.35 10.87 1.61
C VAL A 132 -12.77 10.71 2.19
N LEU A 133 -13.13 9.51 2.64
CA LEU A 133 -14.44 9.21 3.22
C LEU A 133 -14.50 9.39 4.74
N PHE A 134 -13.38 9.66 5.43
CA PHE A 134 -13.36 9.87 6.87
C PHE A 134 -13.08 11.34 7.16
N GLN A 135 -14.14 12.11 7.40
CA GLN A 135 -14.04 13.54 7.71
C GLN A 135 -14.10 13.79 9.22
N SER A 136 -13.60 14.95 9.64
CA SER A 136 -13.60 15.38 11.03
C SER A 136 -15.01 15.37 11.62
N SER A 137 -15.11 14.85 12.84
CA SER A 137 -16.34 14.86 13.64
C SER A 137 -16.64 16.25 14.20
N GLU A 138 -15.61 17.07 14.40
CA GLU A 138 -15.72 18.46 14.84
C GLU A 138 -16.05 19.34 13.62
N THR A 139 -16.83 20.40 13.84
CA THR A 139 -17.10 21.42 12.81
C THR A 139 -16.14 22.58 13.03
N ASP A 140 -14.89 22.39 12.61
CA ASP A 140 -13.78 23.31 12.81
C ASP A 140 -13.07 23.65 11.48
N GLU A 141 -11.98 24.40 11.56
CA GLU A 141 -11.19 24.81 10.38
C GLU A 141 -10.67 23.61 9.56
N LEU A 142 -10.40 22.48 10.21
CA LEU A 142 -9.99 21.26 9.52
C LEU A 142 -11.14 20.67 8.71
N TYR A 143 -12.33 20.59 9.30
CA TYR A 143 -13.52 20.13 8.58
C TYR A 143 -13.83 21.01 7.36
N ASP A 144 -13.76 22.34 7.52
CA ASP A 144 -13.99 23.27 6.41
C ASP A 144 -12.98 23.05 5.28
N LEU A 145 -11.71 22.84 5.61
CA LEU A 145 -10.66 22.53 4.64
C LEU A 145 -10.89 21.18 3.96
N GLN A 146 -11.29 20.14 4.71
CA GLN A 146 -11.64 18.84 4.16
C GLN A 146 -12.81 18.94 3.18
N ILE A 147 -13.88 19.64 3.54
CA ILE A 147 -15.00 19.86 2.63
C ILE A 147 -14.54 20.60 1.38
N GLN A 148 -13.76 21.66 1.51
CA GLN A 148 -13.27 22.43 0.36
C GLN A 148 -12.44 21.57 -0.61
N GLU A 149 -11.62 20.67 -0.09
CA GLU A 149 -10.57 20.00 -0.86
C GLU A 149 -10.91 18.55 -1.25
N TRP A 150 -11.59 17.80 -0.37
CA TRP A 150 -11.96 16.40 -0.60
C TRP A 150 -13.32 16.23 -1.26
N GLN A 151 -14.30 17.11 -0.96
CA GLN A 151 -15.62 17.00 -1.56
C GLN A 151 -15.60 17.07 -3.10
N PRO A 152 -14.83 17.95 -3.77
CA PRO A 152 -14.80 17.98 -5.23
C PRO A 152 -14.28 16.68 -5.86
N VAL A 153 -13.32 16.03 -5.22
CA VAL A 153 -12.75 14.75 -5.65
C VAL A 153 -13.77 13.63 -5.49
N LEU A 154 -14.47 13.59 -4.36
CA LEU A 154 -15.54 12.63 -4.10
C LEU A 154 -16.70 12.79 -5.09
N GLU A 155 -17.13 14.03 -5.34
CA GLU A 155 -18.18 14.34 -6.31
C GLU A 155 -17.81 13.93 -7.73
N TRP A 156 -16.57 14.21 -8.15
CA TRP A 156 -16.07 13.75 -9.43
C TRP A 156 -16.12 12.22 -9.51
N PHE A 157 -15.68 11.52 -8.47
CA PHE A 157 -15.66 10.06 -8.44
C PHE A 157 -17.08 9.48 -8.56
N CYS A 158 -18.01 9.95 -7.72
CA CYS A 158 -19.41 9.55 -7.75
C CYS A 158 -20.03 9.79 -9.13
N LYS A 159 -19.79 10.96 -9.72
CA LYS A 159 -20.28 11.29 -11.07
C LYS A 159 -19.65 10.45 -12.17
N ARG A 160 -18.34 10.21 -12.09
CA ARG A 160 -17.57 9.49 -13.11
C ARG A 160 -17.96 8.03 -13.21
N PHE A 161 -18.28 7.42 -12.08
CA PHE A 161 -18.64 6.00 -11.99
C PHE A 161 -20.14 5.75 -11.83
N ASP A 162 -20.96 6.82 -11.73
CA ASP A 162 -22.40 6.73 -11.47
C ASP A 162 -22.69 5.91 -10.19
N VAL A 163 -21.98 6.27 -9.12
CA VAL A 163 -22.07 5.63 -7.80
C VAL A 163 -22.42 6.66 -6.74
N LYS A 164 -22.89 6.19 -5.59
CA LYS A 164 -23.20 7.02 -4.43
C LYS A 164 -22.29 6.62 -3.28
N LEU A 165 -21.48 7.57 -2.84
CA LEU A 165 -20.64 7.46 -1.66
C LEU A 165 -20.82 8.72 -0.83
N GLU A 166 -20.96 8.54 0.48
CA GLU A 166 -21.08 9.63 1.44
C GLU A 166 -19.95 9.50 2.45
N PRO A 167 -19.27 10.61 2.80
CA PRO A 167 -18.27 10.58 3.84
C PRO A 167 -18.94 10.36 5.20
N VAL A 168 -18.19 9.73 6.11
CA VAL A 168 -18.58 9.56 7.50
C VAL A 168 -17.78 10.48 8.40
N ARG A 169 -18.38 10.79 9.54
CA ARG A 169 -17.80 11.67 10.57
C ARG A 169 -17.59 10.95 11.89
N ASP A 170 -17.69 9.63 11.88
CA ASP A 170 -17.54 8.78 13.05
C ASP A 170 -16.67 7.55 12.73
N ILE A 171 -16.47 6.72 13.74
CA ILE A 171 -15.64 5.51 13.65
C ILE A 171 -16.37 4.32 13.00
N SER A 172 -17.64 4.45 12.61
CA SER A 172 -18.45 3.34 12.09
C SER A 172 -18.06 2.94 10.66
N GLY A 173 -17.39 3.85 9.93
CA GLY A 173 -16.91 3.64 8.57
C GLY A 173 -18.00 3.87 7.51
N PRO A 174 -17.62 4.24 6.27
CA PRO A 174 -18.57 4.50 5.20
C PRO A 174 -19.31 3.24 4.77
N VAL A 175 -20.60 3.38 4.48
CA VAL A 175 -21.41 2.29 3.91
C VAL A 175 -21.21 2.27 2.40
N VAL A 176 -20.33 1.40 1.93
CA VAL A 176 -20.08 1.19 0.50
C VAL A 176 -20.96 0.06 -0.02
N SER A 177 -21.89 0.37 -0.92
CA SER A 177 -22.79 -0.63 -1.50
C SER A 177 -22.04 -1.66 -2.36
N GLN A 178 -22.56 -2.89 -2.43
CA GLN A 178 -21.96 -3.91 -3.29
C GLN A 178 -22.00 -3.52 -4.76
N GLU A 179 -23.06 -2.84 -5.20
CA GLU A 179 -23.19 -2.33 -6.58
C GLU A 179 -22.06 -1.35 -6.90
N THR A 180 -21.71 -0.46 -5.96
CA THR A 180 -20.58 0.47 -6.09
C THR A 180 -19.27 -0.31 -6.25
N LYS A 181 -19.00 -1.28 -5.38
CA LYS A 181 -17.81 -2.14 -5.47
C LYS A 181 -17.75 -2.88 -6.80
N ASP A 182 -18.87 -3.37 -7.31
CA ASP A 182 -18.95 -4.10 -8.57
C ASP A 182 -18.69 -3.20 -9.79
N VAL A 183 -19.17 -1.94 -9.77
CA VAL A 183 -18.86 -0.94 -10.81
C VAL A 183 -17.37 -0.67 -10.87
N ILE A 184 -16.76 -0.36 -9.73
CA ILE A 184 -15.32 -0.03 -9.68
C ILE A 184 -14.47 -1.27 -9.98
N THR A 185 -14.88 -2.45 -9.51
CA THR A 185 -14.22 -3.72 -9.84
C THR A 185 -14.18 -3.95 -11.35
N ARG A 186 -15.31 -3.77 -12.06
CA ARG A 186 -15.37 -3.89 -13.51
C ARG A 186 -14.46 -2.88 -14.20
N HIS A 187 -14.42 -1.63 -13.71
CA HIS A 187 -13.53 -0.61 -14.25
C HIS A 187 -12.06 -1.01 -14.09
N LEU A 188 -11.63 -1.43 -12.90
CA LEU A 188 -10.24 -1.86 -12.66
C LEU A 188 -9.88 -3.11 -13.47
N LEU A 189 -10.80 -4.06 -13.62
CA LEU A 189 -10.60 -5.26 -14.44
C LEU A 189 -10.48 -4.96 -15.95
N SER A 190 -10.93 -3.79 -16.42
CA SER A 190 -10.73 -3.38 -17.82
C SER A 190 -9.25 -3.07 -18.14
N TYR A 191 -8.46 -2.74 -17.11
CA TYR A 191 -7.02 -2.52 -17.26
C TYR A 191 -6.25 -3.83 -17.39
N ASN A 192 -5.06 -3.73 -17.99
CA ASN A 192 -4.13 -4.85 -18.05
C ASN A 192 -3.50 -5.11 -16.67
N PHE A 193 -2.91 -6.29 -16.50
CA PHE A 193 -2.32 -6.74 -15.24
C PHE A 193 -1.23 -5.82 -14.66
N TRP A 194 -0.46 -5.17 -15.53
CA TRP A 194 0.61 -4.25 -15.12
C TRP A 194 0.05 -2.94 -14.58
N ALA A 195 -0.99 -2.41 -15.22
CA ALA A 195 -1.70 -1.23 -14.74
C ALA A 195 -2.35 -1.51 -13.38
N VAL A 196 -2.95 -2.68 -13.16
CA VAL A 196 -3.52 -3.08 -11.86
C VAL A 196 -2.46 -3.13 -10.76
N HIS A 197 -1.24 -3.62 -11.04
CA HIS A 197 -0.13 -3.47 -10.09
C HIS A 197 0.14 -2.00 -9.77
N GLY A 198 0.25 -1.15 -10.79
CA GLY A 198 0.43 0.30 -10.59
C GLY A 198 -0.65 0.91 -9.70
N PHE A 199 -1.92 0.55 -9.90
CA PHE A 199 -3.03 0.96 -9.04
C PHE A 199 -2.84 0.49 -7.61
N THR A 200 -2.48 -0.78 -7.37
CA THR A 200 -2.22 -1.29 -6.01
C THR A 200 -1.21 -0.42 -5.26
N PHE A 201 -0.09 -0.08 -5.90
CA PHE A 201 0.92 0.77 -5.27
C PHE A 201 0.45 2.22 -5.07
N GLY A 202 -0.30 2.78 -6.03
CA GLY A 202 -0.87 4.12 -5.88
C GLY A 202 -1.84 4.21 -4.71
N VAL A 203 -2.74 3.24 -4.59
CA VAL A 203 -3.71 3.15 -3.50
C VAL A 203 -3.02 2.92 -2.16
N GLU A 204 -2.01 2.06 -2.10
CA GLU A 204 -1.27 1.83 -0.87
C GLU A 204 -0.47 3.04 -0.41
N ALA A 205 0.06 3.84 -1.34
CA ALA A 205 0.83 5.05 -1.06
C ALA A 205 -0.07 6.21 -0.61
N LEU A 206 -1.20 6.42 -1.30
CA LEU A 206 -2.15 7.49 -1.00
C LEU A 206 -3.17 7.13 0.08
N LYS A 207 -3.28 5.84 0.44
CA LYS A 207 -4.36 5.27 1.27
C LYS A 207 -5.77 5.58 0.74
N SER A 208 -5.87 5.85 -0.55
CA SER A 208 -7.11 6.27 -1.21
C SER A 208 -7.18 5.74 -2.64
N LEU A 209 -8.21 4.94 -2.90
CA LEU A 209 -8.62 4.53 -4.23
C LEU A 209 -9.19 5.73 -5.01
N ILE A 210 -9.95 6.57 -4.33
CA ILE A 210 -10.59 7.75 -4.92
C ILE A 210 -9.52 8.70 -5.50
N LEU A 211 -8.53 9.09 -4.69
CA LEU A 211 -7.43 9.96 -5.14
C LEU A 211 -6.59 9.31 -6.23
N THR A 212 -6.33 8.00 -6.13
CA THR A 212 -5.57 7.26 -7.15
C THR A 212 -6.27 7.30 -8.51
N LEU A 213 -7.57 7.03 -8.56
CA LEU A 213 -8.33 7.06 -9.81
C LEU A 213 -8.45 8.49 -10.37
N CYS A 214 -8.63 9.51 -9.52
CA CYS A 214 -8.61 10.91 -9.94
C CYS A 214 -7.27 11.29 -10.59
N CYS A 215 -6.16 10.85 -10.00
CA CYS A 215 -4.82 11.13 -10.52
C CYS A 215 -4.57 10.40 -11.86
N VAL A 216 -4.90 9.11 -11.94
CA VAL A 216 -4.68 8.31 -13.16
C VAL A 216 -5.56 8.76 -14.33
N GLU A 217 -6.81 9.15 -14.06
CA GLU A 217 -7.69 9.75 -15.08
C GLU A 217 -7.39 11.24 -15.34
N ARG A 218 -6.32 11.78 -14.73
CA ARG A 218 -5.85 13.17 -14.91
C ARG A 218 -6.86 14.24 -14.49
N HIS A 219 -7.77 13.91 -13.58
CA HIS A 219 -8.67 14.88 -12.96
C HIS A 219 -7.91 15.82 -12.03
N ILE A 220 -6.93 15.28 -11.29
CA ILE A 220 -6.00 16.04 -10.44
C ILE A 220 -4.55 15.69 -10.78
N SER A 221 -3.62 16.59 -10.46
CA SER A 221 -2.18 16.31 -10.63
C SER A 221 -1.66 15.34 -9.57
N VAL A 222 -0.46 14.79 -9.79
CA VAL A 222 0.21 13.91 -8.83
C VAL A 222 0.48 14.65 -7.53
N GLU A 223 0.98 15.89 -7.61
CA GLU A 223 1.28 16.73 -6.45
C GLU A 223 0.01 17.00 -5.65
N LYS A 224 -1.10 17.29 -6.34
CA LYS A 224 -2.39 17.52 -5.68
C LYS A 224 -2.89 16.24 -4.99
N ALA A 225 -2.80 15.08 -5.64
CA ALA A 225 -3.22 13.82 -5.03
C ALA A 225 -2.42 13.51 -3.75
N VAL A 226 -1.10 13.73 -3.75
CA VAL A 226 -0.24 13.56 -2.57
C VAL A 226 -0.61 14.54 -1.47
N LEU A 227 -0.78 15.83 -1.80
CA LEU A 227 -1.19 16.85 -0.83
C LEU A 227 -2.54 16.50 -0.19
N LEU A 228 -3.53 16.09 -1.01
CA LEU A 228 -4.85 15.70 -0.50
C LEU A 228 -4.80 14.46 0.38
N SER A 229 -3.94 13.48 0.09
CA SER A 229 -3.76 12.30 0.95
C SER A 229 -3.16 12.62 2.32
N ARG A 230 -2.46 13.76 2.44
CA ARG A 230 -1.78 14.21 3.66
C ARG A 230 -2.39 15.47 4.24
N LEU A 231 -3.60 15.84 3.81
CA LEU A 231 -4.23 17.12 4.12
C LEU A 231 -4.30 17.38 5.63
N GLU A 232 -4.66 16.38 6.42
CA GLU A 232 -4.70 16.50 7.89
C GLU A 232 -3.32 16.66 8.51
N GLU A 233 -2.31 15.90 8.04
CA GLU A 233 -0.94 16.02 8.52
C GLU A 233 -0.39 17.43 8.27
N GLU A 234 -0.59 17.94 7.05
CA GLU A 234 -0.11 19.27 6.66
C GLU A 234 -0.82 20.39 7.44
N PHE A 235 -2.12 20.22 7.73
CA PHE A 235 -2.88 21.14 8.60
C PHE A 235 -2.30 21.18 10.02
N GLN A 236 -2.00 20.01 10.61
CA GLN A 236 -1.42 19.92 11.95
C GLN A 236 -0.03 20.53 12.03
N VAL A 237 0.83 20.27 11.03
CA VAL A 237 2.19 20.86 10.95
C VAL A 237 2.09 22.39 10.93
N THR A 238 1.24 22.95 10.08
CA THR A 238 1.07 24.40 9.95
C THR A 238 0.59 25.04 11.26
N ARG A 239 -0.35 24.40 11.97
CA ARG A 239 -0.82 24.90 13.27
C ARG A 239 0.25 24.88 14.36
N HIS A 240 1.09 23.85 14.39
CA HIS A 240 2.11 23.71 15.41
C HIS A 240 3.31 24.66 15.20
N GLU A 241 3.67 24.99 13.95
CA GLU A 241 4.72 25.96 13.66
C GLU A 241 4.36 27.40 14.07
N VAL A 242 3.07 27.76 14.05
CA VAL A 242 2.58 29.09 14.45
C VAL A 242 2.52 29.28 15.98
N GLN A 243 2.59 28.18 16.75
CA GLN A 243 2.51 28.20 18.21
C GLN A 243 3.88 28.22 18.92
N ILE A 244 5.00 28.29 18.18
CA ILE A 244 6.38 28.33 18.70
C ILE A 244 6.98 29.73 18.60
#